data_AF-A0A2T6DM96-F1
#
_entry.id   AF-A0A2T6DM96-F1
#
_cell.length_a   1.000
_cell.length_b   1.000
_cell.length_c   1.000
_cell.angle_alpha   90.00
_cell.angle_beta   90.00
_cell.angle_gamma   90.00
#
_symmetry.space_group_name_H-M   'P 1'
#
loop_
_entity.id
_entity.type
_entity.pdbx_description
1 polymer ?
#
loop_
_entity_poly.entity_id
_entity_poly.type
_entity_poly.pdbx_seq_one_letter_code
_entity_poly.pdbx_strand_id
1 'polypeptide(L)'
;MAESVDALKERLAYLEQTIESLKKWERRSWFKRTFNRWIPPRKPVSTHYAPIRQIETKVEDKDKAVPFAYATPRMVTDLTQCCFYHTVDLPTVGTVKGHWDLRGRIGEYLGRIDVAGRRVLDLGTASGFLTFEMEKQGAHVVSFDADSSERFAFLPMHSHDSVTKREEWYALHEGVLNTTKNSYWLSHRLHNSSAQAYYGNVYNLPGELGMFDVVVVAQILIHLRDPIMALTQAANRSARHLVIAEGMIDSPEADMRLCGSMKNGIPYAWFKLSTTLYREVLEMLGFRIIRQTTASYSCSDSQHDNQIPITTIIAERVQTTA
;
A
#
# COMPACT_ATOMS: atom_id res chain seq x y z
N MET A 1 10.71 -36.74 -24.38
CA MET A 1 10.20 -38.13 -24.44
C MET A 1 8.74 -38.09 -24.05
N ALA A 2 7.82 -38.52 -24.92
CA ALA A 2 6.40 -38.52 -24.62
C ALA A 2 6.08 -39.60 -23.57
N GLU A 3 5.28 -39.27 -22.55
CA GLU A 3 4.80 -40.23 -21.55
C GLU A 3 4.05 -41.37 -22.26
N SER A 4 4.26 -42.62 -21.80
CA SER A 4 3.57 -43.77 -22.38
C SER A 4 2.07 -43.67 -22.11
N VAL A 5 1.28 -44.19 -23.05
CA VAL A 5 -0.19 -44.22 -22.93
C VAL A 5 -0.65 -44.91 -21.64
N ASP A 6 0.13 -45.87 -21.13
CA ASP A 6 -0.19 -46.58 -19.90
C ASP A 6 0.02 -45.71 -18.65
N ALA A 7 1.06 -44.87 -18.61
CA ALA A 7 1.28 -43.92 -17.52
C ALA A 7 0.15 -42.86 -17.44
N LEU A 8 -0.38 -42.45 -18.60
CA LEU A 8 -1.54 -41.55 -18.67
C LEU A 8 -2.83 -42.22 -18.16
N LYS A 9 -3.03 -43.50 -18.46
CA LYS A 9 -4.19 -44.27 -17.96
C LYS A 9 -4.14 -44.46 -16.44
N GLU A 10 -2.97 -44.73 -15.87
CA GLU A 10 -2.81 -44.85 -14.41
C GLU A 10 -3.11 -43.52 -13.69
N ARG A 11 -2.62 -42.40 -14.25
CA ARG A 11 -2.95 -41.06 -13.73
C ARG A 11 -4.43 -40.75 -13.80
N LEU A 12 -5.09 -41.10 -14.91
CA LEU A 12 -6.53 -40.90 -15.07
C LEU A 12 -7.31 -41.72 -14.01
N ALA A 13 -6.96 -42.99 -13.82
CA ALA A 13 -7.58 -43.86 -12.82
C ALA A 13 -7.38 -43.34 -11.39
N TYR A 14 -6.20 -42.81 -11.07
CA TYR A 14 -5.93 -42.18 -9.77
C TYR A 14 -6.77 -40.92 -9.54
N LEU A 15 -6.93 -40.07 -10.56
CA LEU A 15 -7.76 -38.87 -10.49
C LEU A 15 -9.23 -39.22 -10.32
N GLU A 16 -9.74 -40.22 -11.05
CA GLU A 16 -11.12 -40.70 -10.90
C GLU A 16 -11.38 -41.24 -9.49
N GLN A 17 -10.44 -42.00 -8.92
CA GLN A 17 -10.54 -42.52 -7.57
C GLN A 17 -10.48 -41.40 -6.51
N THR A 18 -9.69 -40.36 -6.76
CA THR A 18 -9.60 -39.16 -5.91
C THR A 18 -10.92 -38.37 -5.94
N ILE A 19 -11.49 -38.17 -7.13
CA ILE A 19 -12.79 -37.49 -7.30
C ILE A 19 -13.90 -38.26 -6.59
N GLU A 20 -13.95 -39.59 -6.71
CA GLU A 20 -14.97 -40.38 -6.02
C GLU A 20 -14.80 -40.34 -4.50
N SER A 21 -13.56 -40.30 -4.02
CA SER A 21 -13.25 -40.11 -2.59
C SER A 21 -13.72 -38.74 -2.08
N LEU A 22 -13.54 -37.67 -2.86
CA LEU A 22 -14.03 -36.32 -2.54
C LEU A 22 -15.57 -36.25 -2.53
N LYS A 23 -16.24 -36.86 -3.51
CA LYS A 23 -17.72 -36.98 -3.52
C LYS A 23 -18.26 -37.79 -2.34
N LYS A 24 -17.49 -38.78 -1.86
CA LYS A 24 -17.84 -39.55 -0.65
C LYS A 24 -17.65 -38.72 0.62
N TRP A 25 -16.67 -37.82 0.65
CA TRP A 25 -16.46 -36.87 1.74
C TRP A 25 -17.56 -35.80 1.81
N GLU A 26 -17.99 -35.26 0.66
CA GLU A 26 -19.09 -34.28 0.57
C GLU A 26 -20.43 -34.81 1.10
N ARG A 27 -20.68 -36.12 0.91
CA ARG A 27 -21.88 -36.82 1.38
C ARG A 27 -21.91 -37.07 2.90
N ARG A 28 -20.81 -36.85 3.63
CA ARG A 28 -20.77 -37.05 5.10
C ARG A 28 -21.41 -35.87 5.84
N SER A 29 -22.35 -36.17 6.73
CA SER A 29 -23.17 -35.17 7.45
C SER A 29 -22.36 -34.21 8.33
N TRP A 30 -21.19 -34.62 8.82
CA TRP A 30 -20.28 -33.75 9.59
C TRP A 30 -19.66 -32.63 8.72
N PHE A 31 -19.37 -32.89 7.45
CA PHE A 31 -18.80 -31.89 6.53
C PHE A 31 -19.81 -30.75 6.25
N LYS A 32 -21.08 -31.08 6.02
CA LYS A 32 -22.15 -30.06 5.91
C LYS A 32 -22.38 -29.29 7.21
N ARG A 33 -22.21 -29.92 8.39
CA ARG A 33 -22.35 -29.25 9.71
C ARG A 33 -21.21 -28.30 10.03
N THR A 34 -19.98 -28.58 9.61
CA THR A 34 -18.83 -27.67 9.78
C THR A 34 -18.84 -26.55 8.75
N PHE A 35 -19.19 -26.84 7.49
CA PHE A 35 -19.20 -25.86 6.41
C PHE A 35 -20.37 -24.86 6.51
N ASN A 36 -21.58 -25.30 6.84
CA ASN A 36 -22.73 -24.38 7.04
C ASN A 36 -22.64 -23.55 8.32
N ARG A 37 -21.69 -23.84 9.21
CA ARG A 37 -21.38 -22.99 10.38
C ARG A 37 -20.53 -21.77 9.99
N TRP A 38 -19.91 -21.80 8.81
CA TRP A 38 -19.09 -20.72 8.24
C TRP A 38 -19.84 -19.80 7.27
N ILE A 39 -21.05 -20.19 6.86
CA ILE A 39 -21.94 -19.33 6.06
C ILE A 39 -22.93 -18.68 7.04
N PRO A 40 -22.82 -17.37 7.35
CA PRO A 40 -23.79 -16.73 8.20
C PRO A 40 -25.18 -16.77 7.52
N PRO A 41 -26.26 -17.02 8.27
CA PRO A 41 -27.60 -16.99 7.70
C PRO A 41 -27.90 -15.58 7.16
N ARG A 42 -28.48 -15.49 5.95
CA ARG A 42 -29.02 -14.24 5.40
C ARG A 42 -30.11 -13.72 6.35
N LYS A 43 -29.77 -12.76 7.20
CA LYS A 43 -30.77 -12.01 7.97
C LYS A 43 -31.46 -11.00 7.04
N PRO A 44 -32.79 -10.82 7.12
CA PRO A 44 -33.45 -9.70 6.47
C PRO A 44 -32.88 -8.39 7.01
N VAL A 45 -32.62 -7.45 6.10
CA VAL A 45 -31.97 -6.16 6.39
C VAL A 45 -32.88 -5.33 7.30
N SER A 46 -32.46 -5.12 8.55
CA SER A 46 -33.05 -4.14 9.45
C SER A 46 -32.52 -2.74 9.11
N THR A 47 -33.42 -1.79 8.89
CA THR A 47 -33.21 -0.40 8.45
C THR A 47 -32.66 0.51 9.54
N HIS A 48 -31.52 0.15 10.13
CA HIS A 48 -30.83 1.00 11.10
C HIS A 48 -29.39 1.20 10.67
N TYR A 49 -29.03 2.45 10.40
CA TYR A 49 -27.66 2.89 10.16
C TYR A 49 -26.76 2.37 11.28
N ALA A 50 -25.81 1.52 10.93
CA ALA A 50 -24.63 1.31 11.74
C ALA A 50 -23.49 2.06 11.03
N PRO A 51 -22.77 2.99 11.70
CA PRO A 51 -21.42 3.30 11.24
C PRO A 51 -20.67 1.97 11.06
N ILE A 52 -19.70 1.90 10.14
CA ILE A 52 -18.73 0.79 10.12
C ILE A 52 -18.35 0.61 11.58
N ARG A 53 -18.69 -0.54 12.18
CA ARG A 53 -18.31 -0.81 13.57
C ARG A 53 -16.81 -0.58 13.56
N GLN A 54 -16.34 0.45 14.26
CA GLN A 54 -14.93 0.55 14.57
C GLN A 54 -14.61 -0.79 15.22
N ILE A 55 -13.91 -1.63 14.48
CA ILE A 55 -13.34 -2.82 15.07
C ILE A 55 -12.30 -2.21 15.98
N GLU A 56 -12.65 -2.05 17.26
CA GLU A 56 -11.70 -1.74 18.32
C GLU A 56 -10.73 -2.92 18.36
N THR A 57 -9.74 -2.89 17.48
CA THR A 57 -8.56 -3.71 17.65
C THR A 57 -7.89 -3.16 18.88
N LYS A 58 -8.13 -3.78 20.05
CA LYS A 58 -7.24 -3.67 21.21
C LYS A 58 -5.91 -4.29 20.81
N VAL A 59 -5.14 -3.56 20.01
CA VAL A 59 -3.70 -3.65 20.03
C VAL A 59 -3.34 -3.00 21.37
N GLU A 60 -2.69 -3.74 22.26
CA GLU A 60 -2.15 -3.17 23.49
C GLU A 60 -1.15 -2.09 23.10
N ASP A 61 -1.63 -0.85 23.10
CA ASP A 61 -0.87 0.31 22.68
C ASP A 61 0.07 0.69 23.83
N LYS A 62 1.35 0.36 23.67
CA LYS A 62 2.41 0.90 24.53
C LYS A 62 2.75 2.34 24.14
N ASP A 63 2.16 2.89 23.07
CA ASP A 63 2.30 4.30 22.72
C ASP A 63 1.31 5.09 23.60
N LYS A 64 1.85 5.74 24.65
CA LYS A 64 1.11 6.78 25.39
C LYS A 64 0.49 7.71 24.37
N ALA A 65 -0.82 7.96 24.46
CA ALA A 65 -1.57 8.84 23.55
C ALA A 65 -0.86 10.19 23.41
N VAL A 66 -0.06 10.33 22.35
CA VAL A 66 0.56 11.59 21.96
C VAL A 66 -0.57 12.45 21.41
N PRO A 67 -0.75 13.70 21.90
CA PRO A 67 -1.78 14.57 21.36
C PRO A 67 -1.55 14.77 19.87
N PHE A 68 -2.63 14.66 19.09
CA PHE A 68 -2.59 14.87 17.65
C PHE A 68 -1.99 16.24 17.31
N ALA A 69 -0.95 16.24 16.48
CA ALA A 69 -0.37 17.44 15.93
C ALA A 69 0.24 17.14 14.56
N TYR A 70 0.10 18.09 13.63
CA TYR A 70 0.91 18.08 12.42
C TYR A 70 2.38 18.33 12.77
N ALA A 71 3.27 17.77 11.97
CA ALA A 71 4.70 17.94 12.13
C ALA A 71 5.12 19.40 11.94
N THR A 72 5.96 19.89 12.85
CA THR A 72 6.59 21.21 12.71
C THR A 72 7.58 21.19 11.55
N PRO A 73 7.55 22.20 10.66
CA PRO A 73 8.51 22.30 9.56
C PRO A 73 9.97 22.27 10.03
N ARG A 74 10.81 21.51 9.32
CA ARG A 74 12.26 21.49 9.55
C ARG A 74 12.94 22.54 8.68
N MET A 75 13.84 23.34 9.26
CA MET A 75 14.66 24.27 8.47
C MET A 75 15.84 23.52 7.84
N VAL A 76 15.67 23.05 6.60
CA VAL A 76 16.71 22.37 5.84
C VAL A 76 17.16 23.26 4.68
N THR A 77 18.46 23.56 4.63
CA THR A 77 19.10 24.41 3.61
C THR A 77 20.20 23.70 2.84
N ASP A 78 20.82 22.69 3.46
CA ASP A 78 21.91 21.93 2.89
C ASP A 78 21.39 20.65 2.22
N LEU A 79 21.60 20.56 0.90
CA LEU A 79 21.21 19.41 0.09
C LEU A 79 21.94 18.12 0.49
N THR A 80 23.13 18.20 1.10
CA THR A 80 23.89 17.01 1.51
C THR A 80 23.24 16.26 2.67
N GLN A 81 22.25 16.85 3.33
CA GLN A 81 21.48 16.25 4.42
C GLN A 81 20.20 15.54 3.94
N CYS A 82 20.03 15.44 2.62
CA CYS A 82 18.81 14.98 1.98
C CYS A 82 19.03 13.65 1.22
N CYS A 83 18.05 12.75 1.32
CA CYS A 83 17.92 11.57 0.47
C CYS A 83 16.58 11.62 -0.29
N PHE A 84 16.61 11.64 -1.63
CA PHE A 84 15.41 11.80 -2.44
C PHE A 84 14.91 10.46 -2.97
N TYR A 85 13.66 10.10 -2.66
CA TYR A 85 13.03 8.89 -3.19
C TYR A 85 12.68 9.04 -4.67
N HIS A 86 12.14 10.21 -5.04
CA HIS A 86 11.85 10.57 -6.41
C HIS A 86 12.85 11.61 -6.93
N THR A 87 13.20 11.53 -8.21
CA THR A 87 13.87 12.63 -8.91
C THR A 87 12.92 13.83 -8.97
N VAL A 88 13.42 14.99 -8.55
CA VAL A 88 12.66 16.23 -8.39
C VAL A 88 13.34 17.38 -9.12
N ASP A 89 12.54 18.35 -9.57
CA ASP A 89 13.04 19.64 -10.05
C ASP A 89 12.77 20.70 -8.99
N LEU A 90 13.83 21.11 -8.27
CA LEU A 90 13.72 22.04 -7.16
C LEU A 90 13.97 23.48 -7.63
N PRO A 91 13.13 24.46 -7.21
CA PRO A 91 13.37 25.86 -7.46
C PRO A 91 14.75 26.27 -6.95
N THR A 92 15.48 27.07 -7.73
CA THR A 92 16.83 27.60 -7.42
C THR A 92 17.97 26.58 -7.31
N VAL A 93 17.69 25.27 -7.20
CA VAL A 93 18.68 24.19 -7.11
C VAL A 93 18.81 23.42 -8.43
N GLY A 94 17.70 23.22 -9.15
CA GLY A 94 17.65 22.42 -10.38
C GLY A 94 17.25 20.95 -10.13
N THR A 95 17.62 20.07 -11.06
CA THR A 95 17.28 18.63 -10.96
C THR A 95 18.09 17.96 -9.84
N VAL A 96 17.41 17.31 -8.91
CA VAL A 96 18.04 16.40 -7.94
C VAL A 96 17.60 14.97 -8.23
N LYS A 97 18.57 14.08 -8.39
CA LYS A 97 18.31 12.67 -8.71
C LYS A 97 17.86 11.90 -7.47
N GLY A 98 16.80 11.12 -7.64
CA GLY A 98 16.31 10.14 -6.68
C GLY A 98 16.11 8.78 -7.36
N HIS A 99 15.63 7.80 -6.59
CA HIS A 99 15.49 6.41 -7.04
C HIS A 99 14.48 6.23 -8.19
N TRP A 100 13.35 6.94 -8.14
CA TRP A 100 12.29 6.87 -9.16
C TRP A 100 12.15 8.19 -9.92
N ASP A 101 12.02 8.17 -11.25
CA ASP A 101 11.77 9.39 -12.04
C ASP A 101 10.36 9.37 -12.63
N LEU A 102 9.47 10.14 -12.00
CA LEU A 102 8.05 10.27 -12.38
C LEU A 102 7.75 11.64 -13.05
N ARG A 103 8.77 12.47 -13.25
CA ARG A 103 8.61 13.83 -13.79
C ARG A 103 7.94 13.79 -15.16
N GLY A 104 7.03 14.73 -15.40
CA GLY A 104 6.26 14.80 -16.65
C GLY A 104 5.19 13.71 -16.82
N ARG A 105 5.07 12.75 -15.90
CA ARG A 105 4.10 11.64 -15.99
C ARG A 105 3.20 11.49 -14.78
N ILE A 106 3.19 12.47 -13.87
CA ILE A 106 2.36 12.43 -12.65
C ILE A 106 0.88 12.23 -12.96
N GLY A 107 0.37 12.86 -14.02
CA GLY A 107 -1.01 12.70 -14.44
C GLY A 107 -1.34 11.23 -14.75
N GLU A 108 -0.49 10.52 -15.48
CA GLU A 108 -0.67 9.09 -15.75
C GLU A 108 -0.53 8.24 -14.48
N TYR A 109 0.46 8.56 -13.63
CA TYR A 109 0.74 7.84 -12.39
C TYR A 109 -0.43 7.90 -11.39
N LEU A 110 -1.08 9.06 -11.26
CA LEU A 110 -2.29 9.25 -10.45
C LEU A 110 -3.58 8.85 -11.20
N GLY A 111 -3.43 8.17 -12.33
CA GLY A 111 -4.50 7.72 -13.20
C GLY A 111 -5.19 8.84 -13.97
N ARG A 112 -4.86 10.12 -13.77
CA ARG A 112 -5.55 11.33 -14.25
C ARG A 112 -6.83 11.58 -13.48
N ILE A 113 -6.78 11.41 -12.15
CA ILE A 113 -7.84 11.90 -11.27
C ILE A 113 -7.70 13.42 -11.13
N ASP A 114 -8.81 14.13 -11.14
CA ASP A 114 -8.81 15.56 -10.82
C ASP A 114 -8.62 15.75 -9.31
N VAL A 115 -7.69 16.63 -8.93
CA VAL A 115 -7.35 16.95 -7.53
C VAL A 115 -7.48 18.45 -7.23
N ALA A 116 -7.84 19.28 -8.22
CA ALA A 116 -7.90 20.72 -8.04
C ALA A 116 -8.98 21.10 -7.01
N GLY A 117 -8.60 21.91 -6.02
CA GLY A 117 -9.47 22.33 -4.92
C GLY A 117 -9.88 21.21 -3.95
N ARG A 118 -9.33 20.00 -4.10
CA ARG A 118 -9.68 18.83 -3.28
C ARG A 118 -8.75 18.69 -2.09
N ARG A 119 -9.27 18.17 -0.98
CA ARG A 119 -8.43 17.75 0.14
C ARG A 119 -7.88 16.35 -0.13
N VAL A 120 -6.57 16.21 -0.20
CA VAL A 120 -5.90 14.96 -0.61
C VAL A 120 -4.98 14.46 0.49
N LEU A 121 -5.03 13.16 0.79
CA LEU A 121 -4.08 12.49 1.67
C LEU A 121 -3.05 11.73 0.83
N ASP A 122 -1.78 12.06 0.98
CA ASP A 122 -0.64 11.35 0.37
C ASP A 122 -0.06 10.36 1.40
N LEU A 123 -0.45 9.08 1.32
CA LEU A 123 0.01 8.03 2.23
C LEU A 123 1.38 7.48 1.80
N GLY A 124 2.39 7.71 2.64
CA GLY A 124 3.79 7.35 2.42
C GLY A 124 4.48 8.32 1.47
N THR A 125 4.46 9.60 1.86
CA THR A 125 4.92 10.73 1.03
C THR A 125 6.42 10.68 0.69
N ALA A 126 7.22 9.94 1.48
CA ALA A 126 8.67 9.87 1.36
C ALA A 126 9.30 11.28 1.29
N SER A 127 9.99 11.61 0.21
CA SER A 127 10.59 12.92 -0.02
C SER A 127 9.62 13.98 -0.59
N GLY A 128 8.32 13.66 -0.71
CA GLY A 128 7.25 14.63 -0.98
C GLY A 128 6.88 14.89 -2.44
N PHE A 129 7.48 14.20 -3.41
CA PHE A 129 7.24 14.49 -4.83
C PHE A 129 5.75 14.46 -5.23
N LEU A 130 5.01 13.41 -4.86
CA LEU A 130 3.58 13.31 -5.17
C LEU A 130 2.79 14.43 -4.49
N THR A 131 3.10 14.74 -3.23
CA THR A 131 2.52 15.86 -2.49
C THR A 131 2.66 17.18 -3.27
N PHE A 132 3.88 17.56 -3.66
CA PHE A 132 4.10 18.86 -4.28
C PHE A 132 3.56 18.92 -5.71
N GLU A 133 3.56 17.81 -6.44
CA GLU A 133 2.93 17.77 -7.78
C GLU A 133 1.40 17.85 -7.71
N MET A 134 0.77 17.29 -6.68
CA MET A 134 -0.68 17.46 -6.46
C MET A 134 -1.01 18.89 -5.98
N GLU A 135 -0.18 19.48 -5.13
CA GLU A 135 -0.36 20.88 -4.69
C GLU A 135 -0.21 21.86 -5.86
N LYS A 136 0.75 21.65 -6.78
CA LYS A 136 0.86 22.43 -8.03
C LYS A 136 -0.39 22.33 -8.91
N GLN A 137 -1.15 21.24 -8.80
CA GLN A 137 -2.44 21.05 -9.47
C GLN A 137 -3.63 21.64 -8.69
N GLY A 138 -3.37 22.35 -7.58
CA GLY A 138 -4.37 23.05 -6.77
C GLY A 138 -4.97 22.23 -5.64
N ALA A 139 -4.41 21.07 -5.29
CA ALA A 139 -4.89 20.26 -4.17
C ALA A 139 -4.47 20.84 -2.80
N HIS A 140 -5.33 20.64 -1.79
CA HIS A 140 -4.98 20.85 -0.38
C HIS A 140 -4.45 19.53 0.20
N VAL A 141 -3.12 19.38 0.21
CA VAL A 141 -2.50 18.09 0.53
C VAL A 141 -2.14 17.99 2.02
N VAL A 142 -2.48 16.84 2.61
CA VAL A 142 -1.88 16.35 3.85
C VAL A 142 -1.00 15.17 3.50
N SER A 143 0.27 15.25 3.84
CA SER A 143 1.26 14.20 3.65
C SER A 143 1.34 13.33 4.89
N PHE A 144 1.45 12.02 4.69
CA PHE A 144 1.65 11.04 5.77
C PHE A 144 2.93 10.25 5.54
N ASP A 145 3.70 10.00 6.60
CA ASP A 145 4.78 9.00 6.59
C ASP A 145 5.01 8.38 7.98
N ALA A 146 5.93 7.44 8.09
CA ALA A 146 6.33 6.83 9.34
C ALA A 146 6.93 7.85 10.33
N ASP A 147 6.51 7.77 11.60
CA ASP A 147 7.13 8.49 12.72
C ASP A 147 8.58 8.03 12.97
N SER A 148 8.81 6.72 12.87
CA SER A 148 10.08 6.06 13.18
C SER A 148 10.35 4.89 12.22
N SER A 149 11.61 4.49 12.15
CA SER A 149 12.05 3.30 11.40
C SER A 149 11.50 1.98 11.95
N GLU A 150 10.96 1.94 13.17
CA GLU A 150 10.28 0.76 13.71
C GLU A 150 9.06 0.35 12.89
N ARG A 151 8.46 1.30 12.17
CA ARG A 151 7.36 1.05 11.23
C ARG A 151 7.83 0.30 9.97
N PHE A 152 9.14 0.28 9.69
CA PHE A 152 9.75 -0.47 8.58
C PHE A 152 10.05 -1.90 9.00
N ALA A 153 8.97 -2.67 9.15
CA ALA A 153 9.02 -4.07 9.54
C ALA A 153 9.85 -4.89 8.54
N PHE A 154 10.76 -5.71 9.07
CA PHE A 154 11.56 -6.66 8.30
C PHE A 154 11.46 -8.08 8.89
N LEU A 155 11.82 -9.07 8.09
CA LEU A 155 11.98 -10.45 8.50
C LEU A 155 13.49 -10.78 8.59
N PRO A 156 14.05 -11.01 9.79
CA PRO A 156 15.47 -11.37 9.93
C PRO A 156 15.82 -12.62 9.12
N MET A 157 16.95 -12.59 8.41
CA MET A 157 17.39 -13.68 7.53
C MET A 157 18.45 -14.52 8.24
N HIS A 158 18.19 -15.83 8.36
CA HIS A 158 19.00 -16.73 9.19
C HIS A 158 20.49 -16.79 8.82
N SER A 159 20.86 -16.56 7.56
CA SER A 159 22.24 -16.65 7.07
C SER A 159 22.74 -15.35 6.41
N HIS A 160 22.22 -14.19 6.83
CA HIS A 160 22.64 -12.89 6.31
C HIS A 160 23.12 -12.00 7.46
N ASP A 161 24.45 -11.90 7.60
CA ASP A 161 25.12 -11.23 8.73
C ASP A 161 24.71 -9.76 8.88
N SER A 162 24.37 -9.09 7.77
CA SER A 162 24.02 -7.66 7.73
C SER A 162 22.68 -7.32 8.37
N VAL A 163 21.81 -8.30 8.69
CA VAL A 163 20.45 -8.06 9.21
C VAL A 163 20.06 -9.11 10.27
N THR A 164 20.98 -9.46 11.17
CA THR A 164 20.68 -10.40 12.28
C THR A 164 20.14 -9.70 13.52
N LYS A 165 20.44 -8.41 13.71
CA LYS A 165 20.03 -7.64 14.90
C LYS A 165 19.04 -6.53 14.55
N ARG A 166 17.95 -6.49 15.31
CA ARG A 166 16.81 -5.60 15.08
C ARG A 166 17.15 -4.13 15.37
N GLU A 167 17.96 -3.90 16.38
CA GLU A 167 18.38 -2.56 16.82
C GLU A 167 19.27 -1.89 15.77
N GLU A 168 20.22 -2.62 15.20
CA GLU A 168 21.11 -2.12 14.14
C GLU A 168 20.33 -1.78 12.86
N TRP A 169 19.35 -2.62 12.50
CA TRP A 169 18.43 -2.36 11.38
C TRP A 169 17.68 -1.05 11.57
N TYR A 170 17.03 -0.86 12.71
CA TYR A 170 16.26 0.37 12.98
C TYR A 170 17.17 1.59 13.05
N ALA A 171 18.32 1.52 13.71
CA ALA A 171 19.26 2.65 13.77
C ALA A 171 19.70 3.12 12.37
N LEU A 172 20.03 2.18 11.47
CA LEU A 172 20.39 2.50 10.09
C LEU A 172 19.22 3.17 9.34
N HIS A 173 18.03 2.58 9.44
CA HIS A 173 16.85 3.07 8.73
C HIS A 173 16.29 4.37 9.32
N GLU A 174 16.55 4.66 10.58
CA GLU A 174 16.22 5.93 11.21
C GLU A 174 17.02 7.08 10.59
N GLY A 175 18.30 6.83 10.26
CA GLY A 175 19.12 7.77 9.50
C GLY A 175 18.54 8.05 8.11
N VAL A 176 18.20 6.99 7.37
CA VAL A 176 17.57 7.11 6.04
C VAL A 176 16.25 7.86 6.14
N LEU A 177 15.35 7.48 7.04
CA LEU A 177 14.07 8.15 7.28
C LEU A 177 14.25 9.64 7.57
N ASN A 178 15.22 10.00 8.42
CA ASN A 178 15.47 11.40 8.74
C ASN A 178 16.02 12.20 7.56
N THR A 179 16.93 11.64 6.76
CA THR A 179 17.41 12.30 5.53
C THR A 179 16.31 12.43 4.47
N THR A 180 15.40 11.46 4.38
CA THR A 180 14.21 11.53 3.51
C THR A 180 13.24 12.62 3.98
N LYS A 181 12.97 12.72 5.29
CA LYS A 181 12.19 13.81 5.88
C LYS A 181 12.85 15.16 5.63
N ASN A 182 14.17 15.24 5.68
CA ASN A 182 14.89 16.48 5.35
C ASN A 182 14.67 16.89 3.88
N SER A 183 14.68 15.93 2.95
CA SER A 183 14.34 16.17 1.53
C SER A 183 12.92 16.70 1.35
N TYR A 184 11.96 16.15 2.09
CA TYR A 184 10.57 16.64 2.10
C TYR A 184 10.53 18.10 2.53
N TRP A 185 11.15 18.46 3.67
CA TRP A 185 11.10 19.83 4.18
C TRP A 185 11.94 20.83 3.38
N LEU A 186 13.04 20.38 2.75
CA LEU A 186 13.78 21.19 1.79
C LEU A 186 12.89 21.53 0.58
N SER A 187 12.23 20.52 0.01
CA SER A 187 11.32 20.68 -1.13
C SER A 187 10.11 21.54 -0.77
N HIS A 188 9.52 21.32 0.41
CA HIS A 188 8.41 22.10 0.96
C HIS A 188 8.77 23.59 1.00
N ARG A 189 9.92 23.93 1.58
CA ARG A 189 10.40 25.32 1.65
C ARG A 189 10.69 25.90 0.27
N LEU A 190 11.37 25.18 -0.61
CA LEU A 190 11.76 25.69 -1.94
C LEU A 190 10.56 25.87 -2.87
N HIS A 191 9.51 25.04 -2.74
CA HIS A 191 8.25 25.21 -3.46
C HIS A 191 7.29 26.20 -2.79
N ASN A 192 7.63 26.77 -1.63
CA ASN A 192 6.74 27.57 -0.81
C ASN A 192 5.39 26.86 -0.55
N SER A 193 5.50 25.56 -0.22
CA SER A 193 4.37 24.66 -0.04
C SER A 193 3.55 25.03 1.21
N SER A 194 2.25 24.79 1.12
CA SER A 194 1.28 24.89 2.20
C SER A 194 0.86 23.52 2.75
N ALA A 195 1.36 22.43 2.16
CA ALA A 195 1.04 21.08 2.57
C ALA A 195 1.39 20.85 4.06
N GLN A 196 0.51 20.13 4.74
CA GLN A 196 0.72 19.72 6.13
C GLN A 196 1.29 18.31 6.16
N ALA A 197 2.20 18.00 7.08
CA ALA A 197 2.73 16.64 7.25
C ALA A 197 2.28 16.05 8.58
N TYR A 198 1.93 14.77 8.59
CA TYR A 198 1.72 13.98 9.80
C TYR A 198 2.61 12.74 9.75
N TYR A 199 3.35 12.49 10.83
CA TYR A 199 4.16 11.28 10.94
C TYR A 199 3.58 10.35 12.00
N GLY A 200 3.37 9.08 11.65
CA GLY A 200 2.75 8.12 12.57
C GLY A 200 2.75 6.69 12.06
N ASN A 201 1.82 5.89 12.57
CA ASN A 201 1.65 4.49 12.18
C ASN A 201 0.52 4.34 11.16
N VAL A 202 0.82 3.80 9.97
CA VAL A 202 -0.18 3.64 8.89
C VAL A 202 -1.33 2.69 9.28
N TYR A 203 -1.10 1.80 10.24
CA TYR A 203 -2.13 0.90 10.76
C TYR A 203 -3.08 1.57 11.76
N ASN A 204 -2.76 2.79 12.22
CA ASN A 204 -3.56 3.55 13.18
C ASN A 204 -3.57 5.05 12.81
N LEU A 205 -4.28 5.40 11.74
CA LEU A 205 -4.42 6.79 11.32
C LEU A 205 -5.41 7.51 12.27
N PRO A 206 -5.04 8.64 12.90
CA PRO A 206 -5.91 9.31 13.85
C PRO A 206 -7.14 9.92 13.16
N GLY A 207 -8.26 9.92 13.88
CA GLY A 207 -9.54 10.46 13.40
C GLY A 207 -9.47 11.96 13.11
N GLU A 208 -8.61 12.66 13.85
CA GLU A 208 -8.33 14.09 13.83
C GLU A 208 -7.76 14.58 12.48
N LEU A 209 -7.20 13.69 11.65
CA LEU A 209 -6.82 14.02 10.26
C LEU A 209 -8.02 14.47 9.42
N GLY A 210 -9.24 14.08 9.83
CA GLY A 210 -10.47 14.32 9.11
C GLY A 210 -10.65 13.37 7.93
N MET A 211 -11.49 13.81 6.97
CA MET A 211 -11.79 13.08 5.75
C MET A 211 -11.16 13.79 4.54
N PHE A 212 -10.87 13.01 3.49
CA PHE A 212 -10.19 13.48 2.28
C PHE A 212 -10.99 13.10 1.05
N ASP A 213 -11.16 14.01 0.10
CA ASP A 213 -11.83 13.71 -1.16
C ASP A 213 -11.10 12.60 -1.95
N VAL A 214 -9.77 12.60 -1.85
CA VAL A 214 -8.89 11.62 -2.49
C VAL A 214 -7.85 11.15 -1.48
N VAL A 215 -7.63 9.84 -1.39
CA VAL A 215 -6.49 9.25 -0.67
C VAL A 215 -5.61 8.52 -1.68
N VAL A 216 -4.33 8.86 -1.70
CA VAL A 216 -3.33 8.29 -2.59
C VAL A 216 -2.45 7.33 -1.80
N VAL A 217 -2.28 6.12 -2.33
CA VAL A 217 -1.45 5.04 -1.79
C VAL A 217 -0.53 4.57 -2.91
N ALA A 218 0.76 4.90 -2.85
CA ALA A 218 1.66 4.70 -3.98
C ALA A 218 3.01 4.11 -3.56
N GLN A 219 3.28 2.87 -3.99
CA GLN A 219 4.51 2.11 -3.68
C GLN A 219 4.80 1.95 -2.18
N ILE A 220 3.75 1.82 -1.35
CA ILE A 220 3.92 1.63 0.10
C ILE A 220 3.52 0.23 0.53
N LEU A 221 2.51 -0.38 -0.09
CA LEU A 221 1.88 -1.60 0.41
C LEU A 221 2.83 -2.81 0.35
N ILE A 222 3.73 -2.83 -0.63
CA ILE A 222 4.79 -3.84 -0.72
C ILE A 222 5.73 -3.83 0.49
N HIS A 223 5.85 -2.71 1.19
CA HIS A 223 6.71 -2.57 2.37
C HIS A 223 5.98 -2.87 3.69
N LEU A 224 4.69 -3.20 3.64
CA LEU A 224 3.86 -3.40 4.81
C LEU A 224 3.57 -4.89 5.05
N ARG A 225 3.73 -5.31 6.31
CA ARG A 225 3.38 -6.66 6.75
C ARG A 225 1.87 -6.94 6.66
N ASP A 226 1.04 -5.92 6.89
CA ASP A 226 -0.41 -6.01 6.78
C ASP A 226 -0.97 -4.96 5.79
N PRO A 227 -0.84 -5.20 4.48
CA PRO A 227 -1.31 -4.25 3.46
C PRO A 227 -2.84 -4.07 3.50
N ILE A 228 -3.59 -5.04 4.01
CA ILE A 228 -5.06 -4.98 4.09
C ILE A 228 -5.50 -4.01 5.19
N MET A 229 -4.84 -4.02 6.35
CA MET A 229 -5.10 -3.03 7.40
C MET A 229 -4.76 -1.62 6.92
N ALA A 230 -3.64 -1.43 6.21
CA ALA A 230 -3.29 -0.13 5.64
C ALA A 230 -4.33 0.38 4.63
N LEU A 231 -4.83 -0.50 3.75
CA LEU A 231 -5.94 -0.19 2.85
C LEU A 231 -7.22 0.15 3.61
N THR A 232 -7.50 -0.54 4.72
CA THR A 232 -8.65 -0.24 5.58
C THR A 232 -8.55 1.16 6.19
N GLN A 233 -7.37 1.55 6.68
CA GLN A 233 -7.12 2.88 7.20
C GLN A 233 -7.24 3.96 6.11
N ALA A 234 -6.69 3.71 4.92
CA ALA A 234 -6.84 4.58 3.75
C ALA A 234 -8.32 4.76 3.37
N ALA A 235 -9.08 3.67 3.31
CA ALA A 235 -10.52 3.68 3.06
C ALA A 235 -11.27 4.48 4.14
N ASN A 236 -10.94 4.30 5.41
CA ASN A 236 -11.59 5.02 6.52
C ASN A 236 -11.37 6.54 6.48
N ARG A 237 -10.35 7.02 5.76
CA ARG A 237 -10.07 8.46 5.57
C ARG A 237 -10.51 9.00 4.21
N SER A 238 -10.90 8.14 3.27
CA SER A 238 -11.35 8.56 1.93
C SER A 238 -12.85 8.84 1.90
N ALA A 239 -13.26 10.06 1.58
CA ALA A 239 -14.65 10.44 1.37
C ALA A 239 -15.17 10.00 -0.01
N ARG A 240 -14.32 10.00 -1.04
CA ARG A 240 -14.76 9.75 -2.43
C ARG A 240 -13.88 8.78 -3.19
N HIS A 241 -12.58 9.04 -3.30
CA HIS A 241 -11.69 8.24 -4.16
C HIS A 241 -10.49 7.66 -3.42
N LEU A 242 -10.09 6.46 -3.83
CA LEU A 242 -8.79 5.86 -3.56
C LEU A 242 -8.00 5.79 -4.86
N VAL A 243 -6.76 6.26 -4.83
CA VAL A 243 -5.77 6.08 -5.91
C VAL A 243 -4.70 5.15 -5.38
N ILE A 244 -4.55 3.98 -5.99
CA ILE A 244 -3.59 2.96 -5.55
C ILE A 244 -2.63 2.68 -6.71
N ALA A 245 -1.37 3.06 -6.58
CA ALA A 245 -0.33 2.88 -7.60
C ALA A 245 0.73 1.88 -7.10
N GLU A 246 0.61 0.62 -7.49
CA GLU A 246 1.40 -0.49 -6.95
C GLU A 246 1.97 -1.40 -8.04
N GLY A 247 3.03 -2.14 -7.70
CA GLY A 247 3.47 -3.26 -8.52
C GLY A 247 2.51 -4.44 -8.36
N MET A 248 1.47 -4.51 -9.19
CA MET A 248 0.39 -5.49 -9.04
C MET A 248 0.64 -6.77 -9.83
N ILE A 249 0.06 -7.87 -9.35
CA ILE A 249 0.02 -9.13 -10.08
C ILE A 249 -1.24 -9.15 -10.94
N ASP A 250 -1.09 -9.47 -12.22
CA ASP A 250 -2.23 -9.84 -13.05
C ASP A 250 -2.56 -11.33 -12.79
N SER A 251 -3.60 -11.57 -12.01
CA SER A 251 -4.05 -12.92 -11.63
C SER A 251 -5.57 -12.93 -11.51
N PRO A 252 -6.26 -13.97 -12.04
CA PRO A 252 -7.69 -14.14 -11.84
C PRO A 252 -8.05 -14.54 -10.40
N GLU A 253 -7.06 -14.88 -9.56
CA GLU A 253 -7.24 -15.23 -8.16
C GLU A 253 -6.86 -14.07 -7.23
N ALA A 254 -7.48 -14.02 -6.05
CA ALA A 254 -7.16 -13.08 -4.99
C ALA A 254 -5.84 -13.49 -4.28
N ASP A 255 -4.71 -13.12 -4.90
CA ASP A 255 -3.37 -13.53 -4.49
C ASP A 255 -2.67 -12.46 -3.65
N MET A 256 -1.91 -12.92 -2.65
CA MET A 256 -0.88 -12.15 -1.98
C MET A 256 0.43 -12.94 -2.03
N ARG A 257 1.42 -12.46 -2.80
CA ARG A 257 2.68 -13.18 -3.04
C ARG A 257 3.84 -12.53 -2.30
N LEU A 258 4.53 -13.33 -1.49
CA LEU A 258 5.71 -12.91 -0.76
C LEU A 258 6.82 -12.48 -1.74
N CYS A 259 7.40 -11.29 -1.51
CA CYS A 259 8.46 -10.73 -2.34
C CYS A 259 9.85 -10.99 -1.77
N GLY A 260 10.02 -10.85 -0.45
CA GLY A 260 11.28 -11.08 0.23
C GLY A 260 11.63 -12.57 0.28
N SER A 261 12.90 -12.90 0.04
CA SER A 261 13.38 -14.28 0.09
C SER A 261 14.88 -14.36 0.33
N MET A 262 15.37 -15.53 0.76
CA MET A 262 16.81 -15.81 0.81
C MET A 262 17.52 -15.64 -0.54
N LYS A 263 16.80 -15.82 -1.66
CA LYS A 263 17.38 -15.75 -3.01
C LYS A 263 17.69 -14.33 -3.46
N ASN A 264 16.84 -13.37 -3.08
CA ASN A 264 17.01 -11.96 -3.46
C ASN A 264 17.63 -11.10 -2.35
N GLY A 265 17.76 -11.61 -1.13
CA GLY A 265 18.40 -10.88 -0.04
C GLY A 265 17.56 -9.70 0.48
N ILE A 266 16.26 -9.64 0.18
CA ILE A 266 15.40 -8.51 0.55
C ILE A 266 14.52 -8.89 1.75
N PRO A 267 14.82 -8.42 2.98
CA PRO A 267 14.06 -8.82 4.18
C PRO A 267 12.82 -7.95 4.46
N TYR A 268 12.58 -6.89 3.69
CA TYR A 268 11.59 -5.85 3.99
C TYR A 268 10.54 -5.63 2.88
N ALA A 269 10.61 -6.39 1.80
CA ALA A 269 9.55 -6.46 0.79
C ALA A 269 8.61 -7.61 1.15
N TRP A 270 7.40 -7.27 1.57
CA TRP A 270 6.41 -8.22 2.05
C TRP A 270 5.62 -8.80 0.88
N PHE A 271 4.64 -8.08 0.35
CA PHE A 271 3.70 -8.69 -0.58
C PHE A 271 3.44 -7.86 -1.83
N LYS A 272 3.39 -8.54 -2.99
CA LYS A 272 2.67 -8.03 -4.16
C LYS A 272 1.27 -8.61 -4.16
N LEU A 273 0.29 -7.77 -4.42
CA LEU A 273 -1.13 -8.10 -4.38
C LEU A 273 -1.66 -8.20 -5.81
N SER A 274 -2.57 -9.12 -6.07
CA SER A 274 -3.25 -9.18 -7.37
C SER A 274 -4.31 -8.09 -7.53
N THR A 275 -4.56 -7.71 -8.77
CA THR A 275 -5.69 -6.81 -9.13
C THR A 275 -7.04 -7.37 -8.66
N THR A 276 -7.20 -8.69 -8.67
CA THR A 276 -8.39 -9.37 -8.14
C THR A 276 -8.49 -9.24 -6.62
N LEU A 277 -7.39 -9.38 -5.87
CA LEU A 277 -7.41 -9.14 -4.42
C LEU A 277 -7.79 -7.70 -4.09
N TYR A 278 -7.24 -6.72 -4.81
CA TYR A 278 -7.63 -5.31 -4.64
C TYR A 278 -9.13 -5.12 -4.86
N ARG A 279 -9.71 -5.72 -5.91
CA ARG A 279 -11.15 -5.63 -6.19
C ARG A 279 -11.99 -6.14 -5.03
N GLU A 280 -11.73 -7.36 -4.57
CA GLU A 280 -12.48 -8.00 -3.46
C GLU A 280 -12.39 -7.16 -2.19
N VAL A 281 -11.18 -6.74 -1.80
CA VAL A 281 -10.95 -5.95 -0.58
C VAL A 281 -11.62 -4.58 -0.68
N LEU A 282 -11.50 -3.90 -1.83
CA LEU A 282 -12.12 -2.59 -2.01
C LEU A 282 -13.65 -2.67 -1.98
N GLU A 283 -14.24 -3.72 -2.56
CA GLU A 283 -15.68 -3.97 -2.48
C GLU A 283 -16.14 -4.16 -1.02
N MET A 284 -15.40 -4.94 -0.22
CA MET A 284 -15.66 -5.08 1.22
C MET A 284 -15.55 -3.74 1.97
N LEU A 285 -14.67 -2.85 1.53
CA LEU A 285 -14.47 -1.51 2.10
C LEU A 285 -15.46 -0.46 1.55
N GLY A 286 -16.41 -0.85 0.69
CA GLY A 286 -17.42 0.04 0.13
C GLY A 286 -16.94 0.89 -1.05
N PHE A 287 -15.96 0.40 -1.81
CA PHE A 287 -15.43 1.03 -3.01
C PHE A 287 -15.61 0.14 -4.24
N ARG A 288 -15.76 0.77 -5.40
CA ARG A 288 -15.80 0.11 -6.71
C ARG A 288 -14.69 0.67 -7.58
N ILE A 289 -13.91 -0.20 -8.22
CA ILE A 289 -12.89 0.20 -9.18
C ILE A 289 -13.57 0.81 -10.41
N ILE A 290 -13.24 2.08 -10.73
CA ILE A 290 -13.76 2.81 -11.89
C ILE A 290 -12.74 2.92 -13.03
N ARG A 291 -11.45 2.75 -12.72
CA ARG A 291 -10.37 2.79 -13.72
C ARG A 291 -9.17 1.98 -13.24
N GLN A 292 -8.50 1.31 -14.16
CA GLN A 292 -7.24 0.62 -13.94
C GLN A 292 -6.34 0.86 -15.16
N THR A 293 -5.12 1.33 -14.93
CA THR A 293 -4.14 1.60 -15.99
C THR A 293 -2.77 1.09 -15.57
N THR A 294 -1.99 0.57 -16.50
CA THR A 294 -0.61 0.13 -16.24
C THR A 294 0.34 0.89 -17.13
N ALA A 295 1.41 1.40 -16.53
CA ALA A 295 2.47 2.10 -17.23
C ALA A 295 3.82 1.77 -16.57
N SER A 296 4.89 1.82 -17.35
CA SER A 296 6.24 1.57 -16.82
C SER A 296 6.96 2.88 -16.48
N TYR A 297 7.71 2.87 -15.39
CA TYR A 297 8.42 4.03 -14.86
C TYR A 297 9.89 3.73 -14.58
N SER A 298 10.71 4.76 -14.69
CA SER A 298 12.16 4.67 -14.49
C SER A 298 12.52 4.50 -13.01
N CYS A 299 13.28 3.45 -12.68
CA CYS A 299 13.89 3.25 -11.36
C CYS A 299 15.39 3.00 -11.50
N SER A 300 16.23 3.72 -10.74
CA SER A 300 17.70 3.63 -10.84
C SER A 300 18.30 2.39 -10.16
N ASP A 301 17.54 1.71 -9.30
CA ASP A 301 18.03 0.59 -8.48
C ASP A 301 17.85 -0.78 -9.15
N SER A 302 17.21 -0.85 -10.33
CA SER A 302 17.06 -2.10 -11.09
C SER A 302 18.29 -2.38 -11.95
N GLN A 303 18.87 -3.59 -11.84
CA GLN A 303 20.08 -4.00 -12.59
C GLN A 303 19.85 -4.18 -14.11
N HIS A 304 18.62 -4.03 -14.63
CA HIS A 304 18.25 -4.21 -16.04
C HIS A 304 17.23 -3.16 -16.49
N ASP A 305 17.19 -2.94 -17.82
CA ASP A 305 16.46 -1.90 -18.56
C ASP A 305 15.24 -1.32 -17.80
N ASN A 306 15.40 -0.06 -17.39
CA ASN A 306 14.97 0.53 -16.12
C ASN A 306 13.46 0.81 -15.96
N GLN A 307 12.59 0.12 -16.69
CA GLN A 307 11.16 0.41 -16.74
C GLN A 307 10.35 -0.60 -15.91
N ILE A 308 9.95 -0.19 -14.71
CA ILE A 308 9.16 -1.03 -13.79
C ILE A 308 7.66 -0.79 -14.03
N PRO A 309 6.86 -1.83 -14.33
CA PRO A 309 5.42 -1.68 -14.52
C PRO A 309 4.72 -1.40 -13.20
N ILE A 310 4.01 -0.28 -13.14
CA ILE A 310 3.13 0.10 -12.04
C ILE A 310 1.70 0.15 -12.57
N THR A 311 0.80 -0.49 -11.83
CA THR A 311 -0.64 -0.43 -12.09
C THR A 311 -1.27 0.56 -11.13
N THR A 312 -2.02 1.51 -11.69
CA THR A 312 -2.82 2.48 -10.94
C THR A 312 -4.28 2.08 -10.99
N ILE A 313 -4.88 1.85 -9.82
CA ILE A 313 -6.32 1.67 -9.61
C ILE A 313 -6.90 2.98 -9.11
N ILE A 314 -8.04 3.37 -9.69
CA ILE A 314 -8.92 4.41 -9.13
C ILE A 314 -10.19 3.72 -8.68
N ALA A 315 -10.48 3.81 -7.39
CA ALA A 315 -11.70 3.29 -6.81
C ALA A 315 -12.55 4.43 -6.26
N GLU A 316 -13.85 4.35 -6.51
CA GLU A 316 -14.85 5.32 -6.09
C GLU A 316 -15.71 4.71 -4.97
N ARG A 317 -15.97 5.48 -3.92
CA ARG A 317 -16.84 5.09 -2.83
C ARG A 317 -18.25 4.88 -3.36
N VAL A 318 -18.80 3.70 -3.14
CA VAL A 318 -20.17 3.39 -3.56
C VAL A 318 -21.15 4.16 -2.67
N GLN A 319 -21.95 5.02 -3.27
CA GLN A 319 -23.08 5.63 -2.58
C GLN A 319 -24.13 4.55 -2.36
N THR A 320 -24.41 4.22 -1.11
CA THR A 320 -25.62 3.47 -0.77
C THR A 320 -26.82 4.37 -0.99
N THR A 321 -27.61 4.09 -2.03
CA THR A 321 -28.99 4.60 -2.13
C THR A 321 -29.75 4.16 -0.89
N ALA A 322 -30.28 5.15 -0.17
CA ALA A 322 -31.05 4.98 1.07
C ALA A 322 -32.37 4.24 0.83
#